data_AF-A0A954HNC1-F1
#
_entry.id   AF-A0A954HNC1-F1
#
_cell.length_a   1.000
_cell.length_b   1.000
_cell.length_c   1.000
_cell.angle_alpha   90.00
_cell.angle_beta   90.00
_cell.angle_gamma   90.00
#
_symmetry.space_group_name_H-M   'P 1'
#
loop_
_entity.id
_entity.type
_entity.pdbx_description
1 polymer ?
#
loop_
_entity_poly.entity_id
_entity_poly.type
_entity_poly.pdbx_seq_one_letter_code
_entity_poly.pdbx_strand_id
1 'polypeptide(L)'
;MTTGRRVVLAMSGGVDSSASAVLLHRQGYEVIGLFMRSGETAAACALPATESLPILEAPAHKQGCCSADDAADAQRVADQLGIPFHSLNFRDGFQRIKDYFADEYLAGRTPNPCVQCNNWLKFGKLFDY
;
A
#
# COMPACT_ATOMS: atom_id res chain seq x y z
N MET A 1 17.93 -20.26 -17.91
CA MET A 1 16.47 -20.03 -17.76
C MET A 1 16.09 -20.46 -16.36
N THR A 2 15.72 -19.54 -15.47
CA THR A 2 15.29 -19.84 -14.09
C THR A 2 13.84 -20.34 -14.11
N THR A 3 13.60 -21.46 -14.78
CA THR A 3 12.35 -22.20 -14.62
C THR A 3 12.29 -22.71 -13.18
N GLY A 4 11.49 -22.08 -12.32
CA GLY A 4 11.09 -22.69 -11.04
C GLY A 4 11.12 -21.84 -9.77
N ARG A 5 11.25 -20.51 -9.82
CA ARG A 5 11.05 -19.68 -8.63
C ARG A 5 9.92 -18.69 -8.83
N ARG A 6 8.88 -18.86 -8.03
CA ARG A 6 7.73 -17.97 -7.93
C ARG A 6 8.03 -16.85 -6.97
N VAL A 7 7.70 -15.62 -7.36
CA VAL A 7 7.87 -14.42 -6.52
C VAL A 7 6.53 -13.73 -6.41
N VAL A 8 6.06 -13.64 -5.18
CA VAL A 8 4.89 -12.85 -4.80
C VAL A 8 5.39 -11.43 -4.51
N LEU A 9 4.94 -10.45 -5.29
CA LEU A 9 5.41 -9.06 -5.22
C LEU A 9 4.29 -8.14 -4.72
N ALA A 10 4.51 -7.52 -3.55
CA ALA A 10 3.71 -6.41 -3.08
C ALA A 10 3.90 -5.18 -3.98
N MET A 11 2.86 -4.83 -4.73
CA MET A 11 2.80 -3.68 -5.62
C MET A 11 1.94 -2.58 -5.00
N SER A 12 2.52 -1.40 -4.76
CA SER A 12 1.81 -0.27 -4.15
C SER A 12 1.14 0.66 -5.16
N GLY A 13 1.32 0.41 -6.47
CA GLY A 13 0.98 1.36 -7.54
C GLY A 13 2.10 2.38 -7.83
N GLY A 14 3.14 2.41 -7.00
CA GLY A 14 4.30 3.28 -7.18
C GLY A 14 5.29 2.78 -8.22
N VAL A 15 6.17 3.68 -8.65
CA VAL A 15 7.23 3.41 -9.64
C VAL A 15 8.22 2.33 -9.17
N ASP A 16 8.59 2.32 -7.88
CA ASP A 16 9.58 1.37 -7.36
C ASP A 16 9.10 -0.08 -7.44
N SER A 17 7.85 -0.33 -7.03
CA SER A 17 7.25 -1.66 -7.15
C SER A 17 7.04 -2.07 -8.62
N SER A 18 6.75 -1.10 -9.49
CA SER A 18 6.57 -1.35 -10.92
C SER A 18 7.90 -1.73 -11.58
N ALA A 19 8.96 -0.99 -11.30
CA ALA A 19 10.31 -1.31 -11.75
C ALA A 19 10.78 -2.67 -11.22
N SER A 20 10.48 -2.99 -9.95
CA SER A 20 10.78 -4.29 -9.35
C SER A 20 10.07 -5.44 -10.11
N ALA A 21 8.80 -5.26 -10.48
CA ALA A 21 8.05 -6.23 -11.29
C ALA A 21 8.71 -6.46 -12.65
N VAL A 22 9.10 -5.37 -13.34
CA VAL A 22 9.80 -5.43 -14.64
C VAL A 22 11.11 -6.20 -14.53
N LEU A 23 11.91 -5.92 -13.49
CA LEU A 23 13.21 -6.56 -13.29
C LEU A 23 13.06 -8.06 -13.03
N LEU A 24 12.14 -8.46 -12.16
CA LEU A 24 11.87 -9.87 -11.85
C LEU A 24 11.33 -10.62 -13.08
N HIS A 25 10.41 -9.99 -13.82
CA HIS A 25 9.86 -10.56 -15.06
C HIS A 25 10.96 -10.77 -16.11
N ARG A 26 11.83 -9.77 -16.34
CA ARG A 26 12.97 -9.88 -17.27
C ARG A 26 14.00 -10.94 -16.86
N GLN A 27 14.14 -11.18 -15.57
CA GLN A 27 15.00 -12.25 -15.04
C GLN A 27 14.38 -13.65 -15.20
N GLY A 28 13.12 -13.75 -15.65
CA GLY A 28 12.43 -15.00 -15.90
C GLY A 28 11.81 -15.64 -14.66
N TYR A 29 11.52 -14.86 -13.62
CA TYR A 29 10.73 -15.33 -12.47
C TYR A 29 9.24 -15.41 -12.82
N GLU A 30 8.54 -16.34 -12.18
CA GLU A 30 7.08 -16.35 -12.18
C GLU A 30 6.59 -15.33 -11.15
N VAL A 31 6.32 -14.11 -11.62
CA VAL A 31 5.89 -13.00 -10.76
C VAL A 31 4.37 -13.00 -10.60
N ILE A 32 3.91 -12.87 -9.36
CA ILE A 32 2.50 -12.64 -9.03
C ILE A 32 2.43 -11.32 -8.28
N GLY A 33 1.75 -10.33 -8.86
CA GLY A 33 1.53 -9.04 -8.22
C GLY A 33 0.40 -9.11 -7.19
N LEU A 34 0.55 -8.36 -6.09
CA LEU A 34 -0.54 -8.18 -5.14
C LEU A 34 -0.60 -6.74 -4.63
N PHE A 35 -1.78 -6.29 -4.24
CA PHE A 35 -1.99 -4.99 -3.61
C PHE A 35 -2.67 -5.15 -2.25
N MET A 36 -2.15 -4.48 -1.22
CA MET A 36 -2.69 -4.53 0.14
C MET A 36 -3.67 -3.37 0.37
N ARG A 37 -4.97 -3.66 0.44
CA ARG A 37 -6.00 -2.65 0.71
C ARG A 37 -6.11 -2.40 2.22
N SER A 38 -5.96 -1.14 2.63
CA SER A 38 -6.11 -0.66 4.01
C SER A 38 -7.58 -0.44 4.43
N GLY A 39 -8.51 -0.44 3.47
CA GLY A 39 -9.95 -0.30 3.74
C GLY A 39 -10.44 1.15 3.89
N GLU A 40 -9.59 2.14 3.60
CA GLU A 40 -10.01 3.54 3.51
C GLU A 40 -10.89 3.76 2.26
N THR A 41 -12.12 4.19 2.50
CA THR A 41 -13.02 4.71 1.48
C THR A 41 -12.74 6.21 1.31
N ALA A 42 -12.84 6.71 0.08
CA ALA A 42 -12.60 8.11 -0.29
C ALA A 42 -13.40 9.16 0.52
N ALA A 43 -14.35 8.72 1.36
CA ALA A 43 -15.13 9.56 2.25
C ALA A 43 -14.40 10.00 3.54
N ALA A 44 -13.24 9.43 3.87
CA ALA A 44 -12.59 9.66 5.17
C ALA A 44 -12.07 11.10 5.39
N CYS A 45 -11.93 11.91 4.32
CA CYS A 45 -11.37 13.27 4.40
C CYS A 45 -12.25 14.33 3.73
N ALA A 46 -13.57 14.12 3.63
CA ALA A 46 -14.48 15.23 3.34
C ALA A 46 -14.59 16.10 4.60
N LEU A 47 -13.59 16.95 4.85
CA LEU A 47 -13.75 18.06 5.77
C LEU A 47 -14.90 18.93 5.22
N PRO A 48 -15.90 19.32 6.03
CA PRO A 48 -16.84 20.34 5.61
C PRO A 48 -16.02 21.55 5.15
N ALA A 49 -16.35 22.10 3.98
CA ALA A 49 -15.62 23.18 3.30
C ALA A 49 -15.76 24.55 4.02
N THR A 50 -15.83 24.54 5.34
CA THR A 50 -15.97 25.68 6.21
C THR A 50 -14.90 25.51 7.28
N GLU A 51 -13.97 26.47 7.38
CA GLU A 51 -12.83 26.51 8.33
C GLU A 51 -11.49 25.90 7.83
N SER A 52 -11.12 26.08 6.56
CA SER A 52 -9.68 26.07 6.22
C SER A 52 -9.05 27.38 6.69
N LEU A 53 -8.05 27.29 7.57
CA LEU A 53 -7.23 28.45 7.95
C LEU A 53 -6.61 29.07 6.68
N PRO A 54 -6.56 30.41 6.54
CA PRO A 54 -6.21 31.13 5.29
C PRO A 54 -4.77 30.89 4.76
N ILE A 55 -3.98 30.03 5.39
CA ILE A 55 -2.60 29.70 5.04
C ILE A 55 -2.51 28.27 4.45
N LEU A 56 -3.58 27.48 4.52
CA LEU A 56 -3.61 26.09 4.06
C LEU A 56 -4.53 25.94 2.83
N GLU A 57 -4.12 26.52 1.71
CA GLU A 57 -4.52 25.97 0.41
C GLU A 57 -3.73 24.68 0.20
N ALA A 58 -4.09 23.62 0.91
CA ALA A 58 -3.57 22.31 0.60
C ALA A 58 -4.20 21.91 -0.74
N PRO A 59 -3.43 21.80 -1.85
CA PRO A 59 -3.93 21.08 -3.02
C PRO A 59 -4.40 19.71 -2.54
N ALA A 60 -5.36 19.11 -3.24
CA ALA A 60 -5.81 17.76 -2.98
C ALA A 60 -4.63 16.78 -3.12
N HIS A 61 -3.78 16.72 -2.10
CA HIS A 61 -2.76 15.71 -1.95
C HIS A 61 -3.53 14.40 -1.98
N LYS A 62 -3.09 13.45 -2.81
CA LYS A 62 -3.53 12.05 -2.74
C LYS A 62 -3.42 11.61 -1.27
N GLN A 63 -4.51 11.76 -0.52
CA GLN A 63 -4.55 11.48 0.90
C GLN A 63 -4.90 10.00 1.03
N GLY A 64 -3.86 9.18 1.04
CA GLY A 64 -3.99 7.75 1.27
C GLY A 64 -2.81 6.99 0.69
N CYS A 65 -2.25 6.11 1.51
CA CYS A 65 -1.50 4.96 1.02
C CYS A 65 -2.54 3.85 0.80
N CYS A 66 -2.53 3.22 -0.38
CA CYS A 66 -3.41 2.10 -0.72
C CYS A 66 -4.84 2.47 -1.15
N SER A 67 -4.99 3.51 -1.98
CA SER A 67 -6.28 3.91 -2.57
C SER A 67 -6.74 2.98 -3.71
N ALA A 68 -7.99 3.11 -4.15
CA ALA A 68 -8.50 2.39 -5.31
C ALA A 68 -7.73 2.76 -6.60
N ASP A 69 -7.30 4.02 -6.72
CA ASP A 69 -6.51 4.49 -7.85
C ASP A 69 -5.13 3.84 -7.87
N ASP A 70 -4.47 3.72 -6.71
CA ASP A 70 -3.15 3.06 -6.64
C ASP A 70 -3.26 1.56 -6.97
N ALA A 71 -4.36 0.91 -6.59
CA ALA A 71 -4.64 -0.47 -6.99
C ALA A 71 -4.82 -0.58 -8.51
N ALA A 72 -5.52 0.38 -9.12
CA ALA A 72 -5.69 0.45 -10.56
C ALA A 72 -4.37 0.72 -11.29
N ASP A 73 -3.50 1.57 -10.74
CA ASP A 73 -2.16 1.83 -11.26
C ASP A 73 -1.32 0.55 -11.26
N ALA A 74 -1.34 -0.20 -10.15
CA ALA A 74 -0.66 -1.49 -10.04
C ALA A 74 -1.21 -2.55 -11.01
N GLN A 75 -2.54 -2.62 -11.17
CA GLN A 75 -3.19 -3.50 -12.14
C GLN A 75 -2.72 -3.19 -13.57
N ARG A 76 -2.70 -1.91 -13.99
CA ARG A 76 -2.26 -1.53 -15.34
C ARG A 76 -0.82 -1.95 -15.63
N VAL A 77 0.06 -1.87 -14.64
CA VAL A 77 1.45 -2.36 -14.77
C VAL A 77 1.48 -3.88 -14.89
N ALA A 78 0.70 -4.59 -14.08
CA ALA A 78 0.61 -6.05 -14.16
C ALA A 78 0.08 -6.54 -15.52
N ASP A 79 -0.95 -5.87 -16.06
CA ASP A 79 -1.52 -6.16 -17.38
C ASP A 79 -0.49 -5.97 -18.50
N GLN A 80 0.30 -4.89 -18.45
CA GLN A 80 1.37 -4.64 -19.42
C GLN A 80 2.47 -5.70 -19.40
N LEU A 81 2.72 -6.30 -18.23
CA LEU A 81 3.71 -7.37 -18.05
C LEU A 81 3.11 -8.77 -18.26
N GLY A 82 1.79 -8.88 -18.43
CA GLY A 82 1.09 -10.16 -18.51
C GLY A 82 1.25 -11.03 -17.26
N ILE A 83 1.37 -10.41 -16.07
CA ILE A 83 1.50 -11.12 -14.79
C ILE A 83 0.17 -11.15 -14.02
N PRO A 84 -0.15 -12.23 -13.28
CA PRO A 84 -1.33 -12.26 -12.42
C PRO A 84 -1.28 -11.17 -11.35
N PHE A 85 -2.43 -10.58 -11.04
CA PHE A 85 -2.56 -9.55 -10.01
C PHE A 85 -3.76 -9.79 -9.11
N HIS A 86 -3.55 -9.62 -7.80
CA HIS A 86 -4.59 -9.79 -6.79
C HIS A 86 -4.66 -8.59 -5.84
N SER A 87 -5.87 -8.29 -5.36
CA SER A 87 -6.06 -7.25 -4.36
C SER A 87 -6.58 -7.87 -3.06
N LEU A 88 -5.77 -7.78 -2.00
CA LEU A 88 -6.03 -8.43 -0.72
C LEU A 88 -6.50 -7.42 0.32
N ASN A 89 -7.49 -7.82 1.12
CA ASN A 89 -8.00 -7.00 2.20
C ASN A 89 -7.14 -7.17 3.46
N PHE A 90 -6.47 -6.09 3.86
CA PHE A 90 -5.64 -6.02 5.06
C PHE A 90 -6.13 -4.96 6.05
N ARG A 91 -7.41 -4.57 5.96
CA ARG A 91 -8.04 -3.52 6.77
C ARG A 91 -7.76 -3.69 8.27
N ASP A 92 -8.00 -4.88 8.82
CA ASP A 92 -7.83 -5.10 10.27
C ASP A 92 -6.36 -5.03 10.70
N GLY A 93 -5.45 -5.49 9.84
CA GLY A 93 -4.01 -5.34 10.07
C GLY A 93 -3.57 -3.88 10.06
N PHE A 94 -4.15 -3.07 9.17
CA PHE A 94 -3.88 -1.65 9.08
C PHE A 94 -4.51 -0.88 10.25
N GLN A 95 -5.73 -1.25 10.68
CA GLN A 95 -6.40 -0.64 11.82
C GLN A 95 -5.55 -0.77 13.09
N ARG A 96 -4.98 -1.95 13.36
CA ARG A 96 -4.05 -2.14 14.49
C ARG A 96 -2.86 -1.18 14.46
N ILE A 97 -2.33 -0.85 13.27
CA ILE A 97 -1.21 0.09 13.12
C ILE A 97 -1.68 1.52 13.42
N LYS A 98 -2.90 1.89 13.01
CA LYS A 98 -3.52 3.18 13.32
C LYS A 98 -3.78 3.33 14.83
N ASP A 99 -4.28 2.27 15.47
CA ASP A 99 -4.53 2.26 16.91
C ASP A 99 -3.21 2.44 17.68
N TYR A 100 -2.17 1.65 17.34
CA TYR A 100 -0.81 1.85 17.88
C TYR A 100 -0.31 3.28 17.70
N PHE A 101 -0.46 3.85 16.50
CA PHE A 101 -0.02 5.20 16.22
C PHE A 101 -0.73 6.23 17.11
N ALA A 102 -2.06 6.14 17.25
CA ALA A 102 -2.84 7.04 18.09
C ALA A 102 -2.48 6.90 19.57
N ASP A 103 -2.40 5.67 20.08
CA ASP A 103 -2.12 5.38 21.48
C ASP A 103 -0.74 5.90 21.92
N GLU A 104 0.28 5.75 21.07
CA GLU A 104 1.62 6.23 21.36
C GLU A 104 1.69 7.77 21.42
N TYR A 105 0.94 8.46 20.55
CA TYR A 105 0.80 9.92 20.62
C TYR A 105 0.05 10.36 21.86
N LEU A 106 -1.04 9.68 22.23
CA LEU A 106 -1.78 9.95 23.48
C LEU A 106 -0.89 9.76 24.72
N ALA A 107 0.11 8.87 24.62
CA ALA A 107 1.11 8.67 25.66
C ALA A 107 2.33 9.61 25.57
N GLY A 108 2.28 10.65 24.72
CA GLY A 108 3.33 11.66 24.59
C GLY A 108 4.59 11.19 23.87
N ARG A 109 4.52 10.09 23.10
CA ARG A 109 5.64 9.57 22.31
C ARG A 109 5.50 9.95 20.84
N THR A 110 6.58 9.77 20.07
CA THR A 110 6.59 9.94 18.61
C THR A 110 6.75 8.57 17.94
N PRO A 111 5.66 7.87 17.62
CA PRO A 111 5.71 6.53 17.05
C PRO A 111 6.13 6.53 15.57
N ASN A 112 6.71 5.41 15.14
CA ASN A 112 6.95 5.13 13.71
C ASN A 112 5.99 4.01 13.24
N PRO A 113 4.86 4.35 12.58
CA PRO A 113 3.89 3.35 12.12
C PRO A 113 4.41 2.55 10.91
N CYS A 114 5.35 3.10 10.14
CA CYS A 114 5.92 2.43 8.96
C CYS A 114 6.76 1.20 9.35
N VAL A 115 7.50 1.29 10.47
CA VAL A 115 8.24 0.14 11.02
C VAL A 115 7.27 -0.98 11.41
N GLN A 116 6.18 -0.63 12.10
CA GLN A 116 5.18 -1.62 12.51
C GLN A 116 4.40 -2.18 11.32
N CYS A 117 4.16 -1.38 10.28
CA CYS A 117 3.59 -1.86 9.02
C CYS A 117 4.48 -2.91 8.34
N ASN A 118 5.79 -2.67 8.28
CA ASN A 118 6.71 -3.67 7.75
C ASN A 118 6.71 -4.95 8.61
N ASN A 119 6.78 -4.82 9.94
CA ASN A 119 6.87 -5.95 10.86
C ASN A 119 5.59 -6.77 10.94
N TRP A 120 4.43 -6.13 11.08
CA TRP A 120 3.16 -6.82 11.35
C TRP A 120 2.39 -7.15 10.07
N LEU A 121 2.56 -6.34 9.02
CA LEU A 121 1.76 -6.46 7.80
C LEU A 121 2.58 -7.02 6.64
N LYS A 122 3.59 -6.31 6.16
CA LYS A 122 4.30 -6.66 4.91
C LYS A 122 5.14 -7.93 5.05
N PHE A 123 5.89 -8.05 6.14
CA PHE A 123 6.72 -9.22 6.44
C PHE A 123 6.11 -10.09 7.56
N GLY A 124 4.93 -9.73 8.03
CA GLY A 124 4.11 -10.55 8.92
C GLY A 124 2.97 -11.18 8.14
N LYS A 125 1.75 -10.66 8.32
CA LYS A 125 0.53 -11.25 7.74
C LYS A 125 0.59 -11.55 6.24
N LEU A 126 1.23 -10.70 5.43
CA LEU A 126 1.36 -10.95 3.99
C LEU A 126 2.34 -12.09 3.70
N PHE A 127 3.42 -12.20 4.48
CA PHE A 127 4.41 -13.27 4.31
C PHE A 127 3.82 -14.65 4.66
N ASP A 128 2.87 -14.69 5.60
CA ASP A 128 2.18 -15.91 6.02
C ASP A 128 1.00 -16.32 5.11
N TYR A 129 0.60 -15.46 4.16
CA TYR A 129 -0.58 -15.66 3.29
C TYR A 129 -0.30 -16.62 2.13
#